data_AF-A0A925V797-F1
#
_entry.id   AF-A0A925V797-F1
#
_cell.length_a   1.000
_cell.length_b   1.000
_cell.length_c   1.000
_cell.angle_alpha   90.00
_cell.angle_beta   90.00
_cell.angle_gamma   90.00
#
_symmetry.space_group_name_H-M   'P 1'
#
loop_
_entity.id
_entity.type
_entity.pdbx_description
1 polymer ?
#
loop_
_entity_poly.entity_id
_entity_poly.type
_entity_poly.pdbx_seq_one_letter_code
_entity_poly.pdbx_strand_id
1 'polypeptide(L)'
;MRRAVVILAMAAACAGAPAEPGSSESSTANAIDSSAGGSETRDADSSSSSSATTLADGSGDGDGSESSTGVALLGPPYPIVLVHGFFGFDELAGIDAATYFFGVVERLEQDGELEVHTPALDPFNDSTVRGLQLLDEVQLVLAASGHAKVNLVGHSQGGLDARVVASLRPDLVASVTTIATPHHGTPVADIVLGVVPDPQAQALADALAQLIGGALWSELDANSSVATALAQLTTAGVATFNATYPDAPGVPYRSFAGRSSLAGHDSACVVDDAPTWITAWNDTRDPVDSGLALTASVLSGSLLDPAPNDGLVRAIDARWGDFRGCVPADHLDEIGQLFGDGPGLGNGWSHLELYASIVAELRADGF
;
A
#
# COMPACT_ATOMS: atom_id res chain seq x y z
N MET A 1 48.56 8.12 2.26
CA MET A 1 48.86 8.28 3.69
C MET A 1 47.57 8.04 4.47
N ARG A 2 47.59 7.00 5.32
CA ARG A 2 46.75 6.71 6.50
C ARG A 2 45.22 6.85 6.43
N ARG A 3 44.56 5.69 6.26
CA ARG A 3 43.25 5.37 6.82
C ARG A 3 43.35 5.37 8.36
N ALA A 4 42.39 6.01 9.03
CA ALA A 4 42.22 5.91 10.48
C ALA A 4 40.87 5.21 10.77
N VAL A 5 41.00 4.05 11.39
CA VAL A 5 39.95 3.26 12.03
C VAL A 5 39.61 3.93 13.35
N VAL A 6 38.32 4.13 13.64
CA VAL A 6 37.85 4.45 15.00
C VAL A 6 36.89 3.36 15.43
N ILE A 7 37.38 2.52 16.34
CA ILE A 7 36.63 1.65 17.23
C ILE A 7 36.33 2.50 18.47
N LEU A 8 35.08 2.56 18.93
CA LEU A 8 34.80 2.95 20.31
C LEU A 8 33.75 2.05 20.95
N ALA A 9 34.10 1.62 22.15
CA ALA A 9 33.51 0.58 22.95
C ALA A 9 32.21 1.00 23.64
N MET A 10 31.32 0.02 23.82
CA MET A 10 30.29 0.03 24.85
C MET A 10 30.91 -0.23 26.23
N ALA A 11 30.51 0.57 27.22
CA ALA A 11 30.59 0.23 28.63
C ALA A 11 29.43 0.89 29.39
N ALA A 12 28.72 0.06 30.13
CA ALA A 12 27.57 0.36 30.99
C ALA A 12 27.95 1.16 32.24
N ALA A 13 26.99 1.89 32.82
CA ALA A 13 26.63 1.78 34.25
C ALA A 13 25.42 2.64 34.62
N CYS A 14 24.67 2.11 35.57
CA CYS A 14 23.39 2.56 36.10
C CYS A 14 23.47 3.68 37.14
N ALA A 15 22.29 4.27 37.38
CA ALA A 15 21.71 4.70 38.66
C ALA A 15 22.24 5.98 39.36
N GLY A 16 21.29 6.87 39.65
CA GLY A 16 21.39 7.83 40.76
C GLY A 16 20.51 9.08 40.61
N ALA A 17 19.25 9.01 41.04
CA ALA A 17 18.50 10.17 41.55
C ALA A 17 18.66 10.23 43.08
N PRO A 18 18.56 11.39 43.77
CA PRO A 18 17.21 11.92 44.12
C PRO A 18 17.05 13.47 44.29
N ALA A 19 15.77 13.90 44.18
CA ALA A 19 14.98 14.89 44.95
C ALA A 19 15.33 16.41 45.03
N GLU A 20 14.46 17.23 44.38
CA GLU A 20 13.51 18.28 44.91
C GLU A 20 14.01 19.46 45.81
N PRO A 21 13.23 20.56 46.01
CA PRO A 21 12.58 21.48 45.06
C PRO A 21 12.68 22.98 45.45
N GLY A 22 12.15 23.87 44.60
CA GLY A 22 11.54 25.14 45.04
C GLY A 22 12.09 26.42 44.41
N SER A 23 11.27 27.12 43.63
CA SER A 23 10.67 28.42 44.02
C SER A 23 10.09 29.16 42.81
N SER A 24 9.01 29.85 43.12
CA SER A 24 8.12 30.68 42.31
C SER A 24 8.76 31.92 41.68
N GLU A 25 8.20 32.39 40.55
CA GLU A 25 7.71 33.76 40.25
C GLU A 25 7.49 33.86 38.72
N SER A 26 6.26 34.00 38.20
CA SER A 26 5.43 35.21 38.06
C SER A 26 5.83 36.16 36.91
N SER A 27 4.87 36.33 35.99
CA SER A 27 4.66 37.47 35.06
C SER A 27 5.63 37.57 33.86
N THR A 28 5.20 37.75 32.63
CA THR A 28 4.28 38.77 32.11
C THR A 28 3.70 38.37 30.75
N ALA A 29 2.48 38.87 30.50
CA ALA A 29 1.81 38.83 29.22
C ALA A 29 2.54 39.69 28.16
N ASN A 30 2.42 39.30 26.89
CA ASN A 30 2.19 40.30 25.86
C ASN A 30 1.32 39.74 24.73
N ALA A 31 0.42 40.59 24.27
CA ALA A 31 -0.68 40.29 23.39
C ALA A 31 -0.45 40.96 22.02
N ILE A 32 -1.02 40.34 20.98
CA ILE A 32 -1.62 40.95 19.78
C ILE A 32 -0.67 41.75 18.86
N ASP A 33 -0.53 41.27 17.62
CA ASP A 33 -0.86 42.13 16.47
C ASP A 33 -1.42 41.30 15.30
N SER A 34 -2.43 41.88 14.67
CA SER A 34 -3.24 41.36 13.58
C SER A 34 -2.93 42.21 12.35
N SER A 35 -2.75 41.62 11.16
CA SER A 35 -3.15 42.35 9.96
C SER A 35 -3.48 41.41 8.81
N ALA A 36 -4.72 41.54 8.39
CA ALA A 36 -5.28 41.07 7.14
C ALA A 36 -4.96 42.07 6.00
N GLY A 37 -4.98 41.56 4.77
CA GLY A 37 -4.97 42.33 3.53
C GLY A 37 -4.19 41.55 2.47
N GLY A 38 -4.67 41.28 1.27
CA GLY A 38 -5.89 41.65 0.58
C GLY A 38 -5.74 41.07 -0.83
N SER A 39 -6.77 40.37 -1.28
CA SER A 39 -6.91 39.84 -2.64
C SER A 39 -7.08 40.98 -3.64
N GLU A 40 -6.31 40.98 -4.73
CA GLU A 40 -6.69 41.68 -5.96
C GLU A 40 -6.47 40.77 -7.18
N THR A 41 -7.60 40.32 -7.70
CA THR A 41 -7.83 39.77 -9.04
C THR A 41 -7.53 40.80 -10.12
N ARG A 42 -6.90 40.37 -11.22
CA ARG A 42 -6.94 41.09 -12.51
C ARG A 42 -7.21 40.12 -13.64
N ASP A 43 -8.47 40.12 -14.08
CA ASP A 43 -8.89 39.72 -15.42
C ASP A 43 -8.44 40.78 -16.43
N ALA A 44 -7.98 40.34 -17.60
CA ALA A 44 -8.04 41.12 -18.83
C ALA A 44 -8.00 40.20 -20.05
N ASP A 45 -9.20 39.86 -20.51
CA ASP A 45 -9.51 39.52 -21.90
C ASP A 45 -8.89 40.52 -22.89
N SER A 46 -8.39 40.02 -24.02
CA SER A 46 -8.63 40.67 -25.32
C SER A 46 -8.33 39.73 -26.49
N SER A 47 -9.43 39.22 -27.06
CA SER A 47 -9.53 38.68 -28.41
C SER A 47 -9.55 39.79 -29.47
N SER A 48 -8.93 39.53 -30.62
CA SER A 48 -9.23 39.98 -32.00
C SER A 48 -7.90 40.12 -32.76
N SER A 49 -7.75 39.77 -34.02
CA SER A 49 -8.71 39.79 -35.12
C SER A 49 -8.30 38.82 -36.24
N SER A 50 -9.33 38.40 -36.94
CA SER A 50 -9.35 37.59 -38.14
C SER A 50 -8.84 38.35 -39.36
N SER A 51 -8.18 37.62 -40.27
CA SER A 51 -8.06 38.01 -41.67
C SER A 51 -8.08 36.75 -42.53
N ALA A 52 -9.24 36.52 -43.15
CA ALA A 52 -9.45 35.52 -44.17
C ALA A 52 -8.92 36.04 -45.51
N THR A 53 -8.22 35.18 -46.26
CA THR A 53 -8.07 35.32 -47.71
C THR A 53 -8.14 33.92 -48.32
N THR A 54 -9.11 33.75 -49.19
CA THR A 54 -9.42 32.54 -49.96
C THR A 54 -8.60 32.44 -51.25
N LEU A 55 -8.57 31.22 -51.81
CA LEU A 55 -8.17 30.77 -53.16
C LEU A 55 -6.68 30.36 -53.25
N ALA A 56 -6.27 29.22 -53.82
CA ALA A 56 -6.91 28.32 -54.79
C ALA A 56 -6.32 26.89 -54.74
N ASP A 57 -7.08 26.01 -55.39
CA ASP A 57 -6.82 24.63 -55.84
C ASP A 57 -5.41 24.35 -56.37
N GLY A 58 -4.91 23.14 -56.09
CA GLY A 58 -3.58 22.67 -56.48
C GLY A 58 -3.34 21.24 -56.00
N SER A 59 -3.78 20.27 -56.80
CA SER A 59 -3.46 18.85 -56.64
C SER A 59 -1.94 18.64 -56.67
N GLY A 60 -1.41 17.93 -55.68
CA GLY A 60 -0.01 17.52 -55.63
C GLY A 60 0.17 16.40 -54.60
N ASP A 61 0.38 15.20 -55.10
CA ASP A 61 0.85 14.04 -54.34
C ASP A 61 2.10 14.41 -53.56
N GLY A 62 2.02 14.32 -52.24
CA GLY A 62 3.12 14.49 -51.31
C GLY A 62 2.98 13.46 -50.22
N ASP A 63 3.77 12.40 -50.33
CA ASP A 63 4.12 11.45 -49.28
C ASP A 63 4.67 12.23 -48.07
N GLY A 64 3.75 12.63 -47.20
CA GLY A 64 4.03 13.16 -45.89
C GLY A 64 4.26 12.00 -44.94
N SER A 65 5.43 11.37 -45.05
CA SER A 65 6.05 10.67 -43.94
C SER A 65 6.22 11.67 -42.80
N GLU A 66 5.20 11.78 -41.96
CA GLU A 66 5.38 12.22 -40.59
C GLU A 66 6.26 11.15 -39.94
N SER A 67 7.57 11.38 -40.04
CA SER A 67 8.55 10.75 -39.17
C SER A 67 8.22 11.21 -37.76
N SER A 68 7.29 10.50 -37.11
CA SER A 68 7.24 10.47 -35.67
C SER A 68 8.58 9.87 -35.25
N THR A 69 9.53 10.72 -34.88
CA THR A 69 10.70 10.32 -34.10
C THR A 69 10.29 9.94 -32.67
N GLY A 70 9.09 9.37 -32.49
CA GLY A 70 8.64 8.79 -31.25
C GLY A 70 9.34 7.44 -31.12
N VAL A 71 10.20 7.33 -30.12
CA VAL A 71 10.74 6.05 -29.70
C VAL A 71 9.54 5.15 -29.38
N ALA A 72 9.40 4.03 -30.09
CA ALA A 72 8.33 3.08 -29.81
C ALA A 72 8.50 2.56 -28.38
N LEU A 73 7.45 2.70 -27.56
CA LEU A 73 7.45 2.23 -26.17
C LEU A 73 7.52 0.70 -26.13
N LEU A 74 8.23 0.16 -25.14
CA LEU A 74 8.34 -1.28 -24.94
C LEU A 74 7.00 -1.88 -24.46
N GLY A 75 6.68 -3.05 -25.01
CA GLY A 75 5.53 -3.89 -24.61
C GLY A 75 5.89 -4.85 -23.47
N PRO A 76 5.09 -5.90 -23.23
CA PRO A 76 5.38 -6.87 -22.18
C PRO A 76 6.68 -7.66 -22.45
N PRO A 77 7.34 -8.20 -21.40
CA PRO A 77 6.92 -8.15 -19.99
C PRO A 77 7.06 -6.76 -19.38
N TYR A 78 6.01 -6.27 -18.72
CA TYR A 78 6.01 -4.95 -18.10
C TYR A 78 6.68 -4.96 -16.72
N PRO A 79 7.32 -3.85 -16.30
CA PRO A 79 7.87 -3.69 -14.95
C PRO A 79 6.86 -4.03 -13.86
N ILE A 80 7.34 -4.64 -12.78
CA ILE A 80 6.57 -4.90 -11.56
C ILE A 80 6.80 -3.76 -10.59
N VAL A 81 5.73 -3.18 -10.06
CA VAL A 81 5.80 -2.15 -9.01
C VAL A 81 5.09 -2.71 -7.77
N LEU A 82 5.86 -3.02 -6.73
CA LEU A 82 5.39 -3.53 -5.45
C LEU A 82 5.01 -2.36 -4.55
N VAL A 83 3.74 -2.28 -4.16
CA VAL A 83 3.17 -1.13 -3.46
C VAL A 83 2.89 -1.51 -2.00
N HIS A 84 3.65 -0.93 -1.07
CA HIS A 84 3.52 -1.21 0.35
C HIS A 84 2.20 -0.67 0.93
N GLY A 85 1.79 -1.23 2.06
CA GLY A 85 0.58 -0.85 2.78
C GLY A 85 0.76 0.31 3.74
N PHE A 86 -0.15 0.38 4.70
CA PHE A 86 0.02 1.14 5.93
C PHE A 86 1.28 0.62 6.62
N PHE A 87 2.16 1.49 7.14
CA PHE A 87 3.51 1.14 7.66
C PHE A 87 4.64 0.96 6.63
N GLY A 88 4.70 1.80 5.59
CA GLY A 88 5.93 1.92 4.80
C GLY A 88 7.10 2.30 5.71
N PHE A 89 8.04 1.39 5.95
CA PHE A 89 9.19 1.63 6.81
C PHE A 89 10.17 2.54 6.08
N ASP A 90 9.97 3.86 6.12
CA ASP A 90 11.01 4.81 5.70
C ASP A 90 11.81 5.34 6.89
N GLU A 91 11.32 5.21 8.13
CA GLU A 91 12.01 5.75 9.31
C GLU A 91 12.09 4.83 10.55
N LEU A 92 11.75 3.55 10.43
CA LEU A 92 12.08 2.59 11.50
C LEU A 92 13.47 2.00 11.24
N ALA A 93 14.51 2.61 11.83
CA ALA A 93 15.86 2.05 11.97
C ALA A 93 16.76 1.95 10.72
N GLY A 94 16.49 2.69 9.63
CA GLY A 94 17.32 2.64 8.42
C GLY A 94 17.06 1.42 7.53
N ILE A 95 15.83 0.89 7.65
CA ILE A 95 15.25 -0.17 6.86
C ILE A 95 14.51 0.51 5.70
N ASP A 96 14.69 0.05 4.46
CA ASP A 96 14.10 0.65 3.25
C ASP A 96 12.76 -0.03 2.87
N ALA A 97 12.01 0.60 1.95
CA ALA A 97 10.78 0.01 1.38
C ALA A 97 10.99 -1.38 0.75
N ALA A 98 12.20 -1.70 0.29
CA ALA A 98 12.54 -3.05 -0.19
C ALA A 98 12.49 -4.09 0.93
N THR A 99 12.78 -3.69 2.17
CA THR A 99 12.66 -4.57 3.33
C THR A 99 11.21 -4.80 3.76
N TYR A 100 10.24 -3.97 3.34
CA TYR A 100 8.80 -4.24 3.58
C TYR A 100 8.42 -5.58 2.94
N PHE A 101 8.79 -5.78 1.67
CA PHE A 101 8.62 -7.03 0.93
C PHE A 101 9.86 -7.92 1.12
N PHE A 102 10.02 -8.46 2.32
CA PHE A 102 11.28 -9.07 2.77
C PHE A 102 11.76 -10.21 1.86
N GLY A 103 12.86 -9.99 1.14
CA GLY A 103 13.46 -10.98 0.24
C GLY A 103 12.73 -11.18 -1.10
N VAL A 104 11.62 -10.46 -1.33
CA VAL A 104 10.77 -10.64 -2.51
C VAL A 104 11.46 -10.12 -3.76
N VAL A 105 12.09 -8.94 -3.69
CA VAL A 105 12.80 -8.36 -4.83
C VAL A 105 13.92 -9.30 -5.26
N GLU A 106 14.74 -9.77 -4.31
CA GLU A 106 15.85 -10.68 -4.58
C GLU A 106 15.36 -12.02 -5.13
N ARG A 107 14.21 -12.51 -4.68
CA ARG A 107 13.59 -13.72 -5.22
C ARG A 107 13.15 -13.49 -6.68
N LEU A 108 12.45 -12.41 -6.97
CA LEU A 108 11.97 -12.13 -8.32
C LEU A 108 13.14 -11.90 -9.28
N GLU A 109 14.21 -11.23 -8.83
CA GLU A 109 15.46 -11.09 -9.59
C GLU A 109 16.11 -12.44 -9.90
N GLN A 110 16.11 -13.39 -8.95
CA GLN A 110 16.59 -14.77 -9.19
C GLN A 110 15.76 -15.51 -10.22
N ASP A 111 14.47 -15.22 -10.30
CA ASP A 111 13.55 -15.76 -11.30
C ASP A 111 13.67 -15.04 -12.67
N GLY A 112 14.50 -14.00 -12.76
CA GLY A 112 14.84 -13.28 -13.99
C GLY A 112 14.08 -11.97 -14.21
N GLU A 113 13.34 -11.49 -13.20
CA GLU A 113 12.65 -10.21 -13.25
C GLU A 113 13.64 -9.07 -12.99
N LEU A 114 13.95 -8.29 -14.01
CA LEU A 114 14.99 -7.24 -13.95
C LEU A 114 14.43 -5.84 -13.64
N GLU A 115 13.11 -5.68 -13.68
CA GLU A 115 12.42 -4.40 -13.52
C GLU A 115 11.39 -4.51 -12.39
N VAL A 116 11.87 -4.67 -11.16
CA VAL A 116 11.06 -4.73 -9.94
C VAL A 116 11.33 -3.47 -9.10
N HIS A 117 10.28 -2.70 -8.82
CA HIS A 117 10.36 -1.39 -8.18
C HIS A 117 9.53 -1.38 -6.89
N THR A 118 10.05 -0.78 -5.82
CA THR A 118 9.38 -0.66 -4.52
C THR A 118 9.33 0.83 -4.12
N PRO A 119 8.43 1.63 -4.70
CA PRO A 119 8.34 3.06 -4.39
C PRO A 119 8.01 3.27 -2.91
N ALA A 120 8.66 4.27 -2.32
CA ALA A 120 8.36 4.71 -0.97
C ALA A 120 7.26 5.78 -1.02
N LEU A 121 6.11 5.46 -0.44
CA LEU A 121 4.94 6.33 -0.34
C LEU A 121 4.77 6.83 1.09
N ASP A 122 3.94 7.86 1.27
CA ASP A 122 3.60 8.35 2.62
C ASP A 122 3.09 7.18 3.49
N PRO A 123 3.77 6.88 4.62
CA PRO A 123 3.48 5.69 5.41
C PRO A 123 2.11 5.73 6.08
N PHE A 124 1.53 6.92 6.21
CA PHE A 124 0.37 7.16 7.04
C PHE A 124 -0.74 7.98 6.37
N ASN A 125 -0.79 8.20 5.06
CA ASN A 125 -1.90 8.96 4.43
C ASN A 125 -3.07 8.12 3.93
N ASP A 126 -4.13 8.78 3.48
CA ASP A 126 -5.17 8.11 2.70
C ASP A 126 -4.68 7.75 1.28
N SER A 127 -5.34 6.78 0.66
CA SER A 127 -4.97 6.25 -0.65
C SER A 127 -5.17 7.22 -1.82
N THR A 128 -5.92 8.32 -1.66
CA THR A 128 -5.94 9.37 -2.69
C THR A 128 -4.58 10.05 -2.75
N VAL A 129 -4.06 10.47 -1.59
CA VAL A 129 -2.75 11.13 -1.52
C VAL A 129 -1.64 10.17 -1.93
N ARG A 130 -1.62 8.97 -1.33
CA ARG A 130 -0.61 7.94 -1.64
C ARG A 130 -0.69 7.46 -3.08
N GLY A 131 -1.90 7.34 -3.65
CA GLY A 131 -2.10 6.97 -5.05
C GLY A 131 -1.58 8.01 -6.04
N LEU A 132 -1.65 9.31 -5.69
CA LEU A 132 -1.03 10.37 -6.51
C LEU A 132 0.51 10.32 -6.44
N GLN A 133 1.08 10.05 -5.27
CA GLN A 133 2.52 9.81 -5.13
C GLN A 133 2.96 8.58 -5.95
N LEU A 134 2.20 7.49 -5.87
CA LEU A 134 2.46 6.30 -6.67
C LEU A 134 2.36 6.57 -8.18
N LEU A 135 1.42 7.42 -8.62
CA LEU A 135 1.32 7.80 -10.02
C LEU A 135 2.59 8.52 -10.50
N ASP A 136 3.17 9.41 -9.68
CA ASP A 136 4.42 10.09 -10.00
C ASP A 136 5.58 9.08 -10.13
N GLU A 137 5.68 8.12 -9.20
CA GLU A 137 6.68 7.05 -9.24
C GLU A 137 6.52 6.14 -10.47
N VAL A 138 5.29 5.76 -10.82
CA VAL A 138 5.01 4.98 -12.04
C VAL A 138 5.48 5.71 -13.28
N GLN A 139 5.28 7.03 -13.37
CA GLN A 139 5.76 7.82 -14.51
C GLN A 139 7.30 7.82 -14.59
N LEU A 140 7.99 7.86 -13.44
CA LEU A 140 9.45 7.75 -13.39
C LEU A 140 9.93 6.36 -13.85
N VAL A 141 9.30 5.28 -13.39
CA VAL A 141 9.59 3.90 -13.82
C VAL A 141 9.41 3.74 -15.33
N LEU A 142 8.32 4.27 -15.89
CA LEU A 142 8.06 4.21 -17.33
C LEU A 142 9.05 5.05 -18.14
N ALA A 143 9.39 6.25 -17.67
CA ALA A 143 10.37 7.11 -18.31
C ALA A 143 11.78 6.49 -18.31
N ALA A 144 12.15 5.80 -17.23
CA ALA A 144 13.46 5.16 -17.09
C ALA A 144 13.56 3.85 -17.90
N SER A 145 12.53 3.02 -17.86
CA SER A 145 12.52 1.71 -18.51
C SER A 145 12.12 1.76 -19.99
N GLY A 146 11.42 2.82 -20.43
CA GLY A 146 10.90 2.96 -21.79
C GLY A 146 9.65 2.11 -22.08
N HIS A 147 9.07 1.46 -21.07
CA HIS A 147 7.83 0.68 -21.21
C HIS A 147 6.61 1.58 -21.36
N ALA A 148 5.56 1.03 -21.98
CA ALA A 148 4.28 1.71 -22.07
C ALA A 148 3.44 1.62 -20.79
N LYS A 149 3.64 0.56 -19.99
CA LYS A 149 2.81 0.22 -18.83
C LYS A 149 3.60 -0.48 -17.73
N VAL A 150 3.02 -0.54 -16.53
CA VAL A 150 3.51 -1.34 -15.39
C VAL A 150 2.45 -2.32 -14.88
N ASN A 151 2.88 -3.37 -14.20
CA ASN A 151 2.03 -4.21 -13.36
C ASN A 151 2.12 -3.75 -11.91
N LEU A 152 1.00 -3.38 -11.30
CA LEU A 152 0.95 -2.95 -9.91
C LEU A 152 0.61 -4.15 -9.02
N VAL A 153 1.40 -4.41 -7.98
CA VAL A 153 1.14 -5.45 -6.98
C VAL A 153 1.12 -4.79 -5.61
N GLY A 154 -0.07 -4.57 -5.07
CA GLY A 154 -0.26 -3.86 -3.79
C GLY A 154 -0.62 -4.79 -2.65
N HIS A 155 0.07 -4.63 -1.51
CA HIS A 155 -0.28 -5.31 -0.26
C HIS A 155 -1.07 -4.36 0.65
N SER A 156 -2.11 -4.86 1.33
CA SER A 156 -2.91 -4.09 2.28
C SER A 156 -3.42 -2.78 1.65
N GLN A 157 -3.22 -1.62 2.28
CA GLN A 157 -3.57 -0.31 1.72
C GLN A 157 -2.94 -0.03 0.33
N GLY A 158 -1.78 -0.61 0.02
CA GLY A 158 -1.10 -0.42 -1.27
C GLY A 158 -1.92 -0.87 -2.47
N GLY A 159 -2.85 -1.83 -2.29
CA GLY A 159 -3.79 -2.20 -3.34
C GLY A 159 -4.86 -1.13 -3.62
N LEU A 160 -5.24 -0.33 -2.61
CA LEU A 160 -6.09 0.85 -2.82
C LEU A 160 -5.31 1.94 -3.55
N ASP A 161 -4.05 2.18 -3.19
CA ASP A 161 -3.17 3.13 -3.88
C ASP A 161 -3.01 2.77 -5.37
N ALA A 162 -2.78 1.49 -5.67
CA ALA A 162 -2.71 0.96 -7.04
C ALA A 162 -4.01 1.17 -7.81
N ARG A 163 -5.18 1.03 -7.15
CA ARG A 163 -6.49 1.29 -7.75
C ARG A 163 -6.69 2.77 -8.10
N VAL A 164 -6.16 3.70 -7.31
CA VAL A 164 -6.19 5.14 -7.67
C VAL A 164 -5.43 5.37 -8.97
N VAL A 165 -4.21 4.85 -9.10
CA VAL A 165 -3.41 4.98 -10.31
C VAL A 165 -4.12 4.39 -11.52
N ALA A 166 -4.64 3.17 -11.39
CA ALA A 166 -5.35 2.49 -12.47
C ALA A 166 -6.64 3.22 -12.87
N SER A 167 -7.37 3.82 -11.92
CA SER A 167 -8.59 4.58 -12.19
C SER A 167 -8.29 5.90 -12.92
N LEU A 168 -7.22 6.60 -12.52
CA LEU A 168 -6.83 7.90 -13.11
C LEU A 168 -6.06 7.78 -14.42
N ARG A 169 -5.18 6.78 -14.54
CA ARG A 169 -4.27 6.56 -15.68
C ARG A 169 -4.23 5.10 -16.10
N PRO A 170 -5.36 4.53 -16.56
CA PRO A 170 -5.41 3.15 -17.04
C PRO A 170 -4.54 2.89 -18.27
N ASP A 171 -4.16 3.95 -19.00
CA ASP A 171 -3.21 3.88 -20.11
C ASP A 171 -1.80 3.47 -19.67
N LEU A 172 -1.44 3.72 -18.40
CA LEU A 172 -0.13 3.39 -17.81
C LEU A 172 -0.10 2.06 -17.06
N VAL A 173 -1.26 1.42 -16.88
CA VAL A 173 -1.39 0.22 -16.05
C VAL A 173 -1.74 -0.99 -16.93
N ALA A 174 -0.96 -2.05 -16.80
CA ALA A 174 -1.17 -3.33 -17.46
C ALA A 174 -2.06 -4.24 -16.64
N SER A 175 -1.84 -4.29 -15.32
CA SER A 175 -2.66 -5.05 -14.37
C SER A 175 -2.59 -4.47 -12.96
N VAL A 176 -3.58 -4.80 -12.14
CA VAL A 176 -3.56 -4.57 -10.69
C VAL A 176 -3.76 -5.90 -9.98
N THR A 177 -2.78 -6.29 -9.18
CA THR A 177 -2.87 -7.40 -8.24
C THR A 177 -2.89 -6.85 -6.82
N THR A 178 -3.78 -7.38 -6.00
CA THR A 178 -3.92 -6.98 -4.60
C THR A 178 -3.77 -8.19 -3.68
N ILE A 179 -3.14 -7.98 -2.53
CA ILE A 179 -2.89 -9.01 -1.53
C ILE A 179 -3.35 -8.43 -0.19
N ALA A 180 -4.35 -9.06 0.45
CA ALA A 180 -4.97 -8.61 1.70
C ALA A 180 -5.41 -7.12 1.72
N THR A 181 -5.78 -6.57 0.57
CA THR A 181 -6.25 -5.19 0.50
C THR A 181 -7.66 -5.08 1.07
N PRO A 182 -7.95 -4.17 2.03
CA PRO A 182 -9.28 -4.02 2.61
C PRO A 182 -10.23 -3.30 1.65
N HIS A 183 -10.60 -3.95 0.54
CA HIS A 183 -11.47 -3.39 -0.50
C HIS A 183 -12.89 -3.04 -0.03
N HIS A 184 -13.29 -3.58 1.12
CA HIS A 184 -14.55 -3.26 1.78
C HIS A 184 -14.35 -2.64 3.18
N GLY A 185 -13.13 -2.17 3.47
CA GLY A 185 -12.71 -1.68 4.78
C GLY A 185 -12.40 -2.80 5.76
N THR A 186 -12.01 -2.42 6.98
CA THR A 186 -11.78 -3.36 8.08
C THR A 186 -12.59 -2.97 9.32
N PRO A 187 -13.29 -3.92 9.97
CA PRO A 187 -13.94 -3.67 11.25
C PRO A 187 -12.98 -3.16 12.34
N VAL A 188 -11.68 -3.44 12.25
CA VAL A 188 -10.68 -2.92 13.20
C VAL A 188 -10.68 -1.39 13.17
N ALA A 189 -10.68 -0.78 11.98
CA ALA A 189 -10.70 0.67 11.83
C ALA A 189 -12.04 1.27 12.30
N ASP A 190 -13.16 0.61 11.99
CA ASP A 190 -14.49 1.01 12.45
C ASP A 190 -14.55 1.09 13.99
N ILE A 191 -13.97 0.10 14.66
CA ILE A 191 -13.98 0.02 16.12
C ILE A 191 -13.02 1.02 16.74
N VAL A 192 -11.78 1.11 16.26
CA VAL A 192 -10.75 2.01 16.81
C VAL A 192 -11.15 3.48 16.67
N LEU A 193 -11.85 3.84 15.59
CA LEU A 193 -12.37 5.20 15.40
C LEU A 193 -13.73 5.44 16.06
N GLY A 194 -14.30 4.43 16.75
CA GLY A 194 -15.57 4.55 17.45
C GLY A 194 -16.79 4.67 16.53
N VAL A 195 -16.66 4.32 15.24
CA VAL A 195 -17.79 4.19 14.30
C VAL A 195 -18.71 3.06 14.76
N VAL A 196 -18.12 1.96 15.23
CA VAL A 196 -18.82 0.83 15.84
C VAL A 196 -18.42 0.71 17.31
N PRO A 197 -19.36 0.76 18.26
CA PRO A 197 -19.05 0.55 19.67
C PRO A 197 -18.59 -0.88 19.94
N ASP A 198 -17.44 -1.04 20.58
CA ASP A 198 -16.94 -2.34 21.04
C ASP A 198 -16.24 -2.20 22.40
N PRO A 199 -16.46 -3.11 23.37
CA PRO A 199 -15.75 -3.10 24.65
C PRO A 199 -14.22 -3.19 24.53
N GLN A 200 -13.71 -3.71 23.41
CA GLN A 200 -12.29 -3.90 23.12
C GLN A 200 -11.67 -2.71 22.38
N ALA A 201 -12.41 -1.63 22.10
CA ALA A 201 -11.93 -0.51 21.29
C ALA A 201 -10.59 0.08 21.77
N GLN A 202 -10.43 0.31 23.09
CA GLN A 202 -9.17 0.80 23.63
C GLN A 202 -8.04 -0.23 23.47
N ALA A 203 -8.31 -1.50 23.73
CA ALA A 203 -7.31 -2.56 23.61
C ALA A 203 -6.87 -2.75 22.14
N LEU A 204 -7.78 -2.60 21.18
CA LEU A 204 -7.46 -2.61 19.75
C LEU A 204 -6.64 -1.39 19.35
N ALA A 205 -6.98 -0.21 19.85
CA ALA A 205 -6.18 0.99 19.61
C ALA A 205 -4.75 0.83 20.16
N ASP A 206 -4.61 0.28 21.37
CA ASP A 206 -3.32 0.00 22.00
C ASP A 206 -2.53 -1.09 21.24
N ALA A 207 -3.20 -2.11 20.71
CA ALA A 207 -2.59 -3.17 19.92
C ALA A 207 -2.10 -2.64 18.56
N LEU A 208 -2.93 -1.85 17.88
CA LEU A 208 -2.52 -1.13 16.67
C LEU A 208 -1.32 -0.24 16.97
N ALA A 209 -1.38 0.62 17.98
CA ALA A 209 -0.27 1.50 18.36
C ALA A 209 1.04 0.74 18.65
N GLN A 210 0.95 -0.46 19.24
CA GLN A 210 2.10 -1.34 19.45
C GLN A 210 2.65 -1.91 18.13
N LEU A 211 1.78 -2.30 17.20
CA LEU A 211 2.15 -2.76 15.86
C LEU A 211 2.83 -1.65 15.04
N ILE A 212 2.30 -0.43 15.09
CA ILE A 212 2.86 0.77 14.40
C ILE A 212 4.21 1.20 15.02
N GLY A 213 4.44 0.84 16.28
CA GLY A 213 5.45 1.44 17.13
C GLY A 213 4.93 2.70 17.83
N GLY A 214 4.92 2.68 19.16
CA GLY A 214 4.32 3.74 19.98
C GLY A 214 4.95 5.13 19.83
N ALA A 215 6.18 5.23 19.32
CA ALA A 215 6.83 6.50 19.00
C ALA A 215 6.16 7.19 17.79
N LEU A 216 5.83 6.43 16.74
CA LEU A 216 5.13 6.92 15.55
C LEU A 216 3.67 7.27 15.88
N TRP A 217 3.08 6.56 16.84
CA TRP A 217 1.77 6.89 17.42
C TRP A 217 1.79 8.15 18.30
N SER A 218 2.95 8.67 18.70
CA SER A 218 3.04 9.85 19.59
C SER A 218 3.38 11.14 18.87
N GLU A 219 3.84 11.08 17.61
CA GLU A 219 4.04 12.25 16.73
C GLU A 219 2.72 12.67 16.04
N LEU A 220 1.64 12.64 16.80
CA LEU A 220 0.27 12.93 16.34
C LEU A 220 -0.07 14.43 16.32
N ASP A 221 0.89 15.32 16.03
CA ASP A 221 0.63 16.76 16.09
C ASP A 221 0.61 17.47 14.73
N ALA A 222 -0.48 18.22 14.55
CA ALA A 222 -0.84 19.22 13.55
C ALA A 222 -0.92 18.84 12.05
N ASN A 223 -0.25 17.78 11.58
CA ASN A 223 -0.33 17.31 10.18
C ASN A 223 -0.33 15.77 10.04
N SER A 224 -0.57 15.02 11.12
CA SER A 224 -0.39 13.56 11.12
C SER A 224 -1.57 12.81 10.50
N SER A 225 -1.19 11.85 9.67
CA SER A 225 -2.01 11.24 8.63
C SER A 225 -2.62 9.89 9.07
N VAL A 226 -2.15 9.27 10.16
CA VAL A 226 -2.63 7.97 10.68
C VAL A 226 -4.16 7.92 10.86
N ALA A 227 -4.74 8.96 11.47
CA ALA A 227 -6.20 9.04 11.63
C ALA A 227 -6.92 9.16 10.29
N THR A 228 -6.32 9.85 9.32
CA THR A 228 -6.83 9.98 7.94
C THR A 228 -6.79 8.65 7.20
N ALA A 229 -5.69 7.91 7.28
CA ALA A 229 -5.58 6.56 6.76
C ALA A 229 -6.62 5.63 7.39
N LEU A 230 -6.67 5.56 8.74
CA LEU A 230 -7.65 4.74 9.45
C LEU A 230 -9.09 5.14 9.09
N ALA A 231 -9.38 6.43 8.94
CA ALA A 231 -10.71 6.91 8.56
C ALA A 231 -11.11 6.42 7.17
N GLN A 232 -10.18 6.43 6.21
CA GLN A 232 -10.44 5.84 4.89
C GLN A 232 -10.60 4.32 4.98
N LEU A 233 -9.85 3.62 5.82
CA LEU A 233 -9.90 2.16 5.97
C LEU A 233 -11.15 1.64 6.71
N THR A 234 -11.99 2.53 7.24
CA THR A 234 -13.34 2.18 7.72
C THR A 234 -14.20 1.62 6.59
N THR A 235 -15.21 0.81 6.93
CA THR A 235 -16.16 0.27 5.93
C THR A 235 -16.86 1.38 5.14
N ALA A 236 -17.25 2.46 5.81
CA ALA A 236 -17.85 3.64 5.17
C ALA A 236 -16.83 4.45 4.34
N GLY A 237 -15.60 4.57 4.82
CA GLY A 237 -14.50 5.25 4.13
C GLY A 237 -14.17 4.55 2.82
N VAL A 238 -13.98 3.24 2.84
CA VAL A 238 -13.67 2.47 1.63
C VAL A 238 -14.87 2.41 0.67
N ALA A 239 -16.12 2.41 1.17
CA ALA A 239 -17.29 2.55 0.30
C ALA A 239 -17.27 3.87 -0.49
N THR A 240 -16.87 4.97 0.15
CA THR A 240 -16.70 6.28 -0.52
C THR A 240 -15.53 6.25 -1.50
N PHE A 241 -14.41 5.64 -1.11
CA PHE A 241 -13.25 5.42 -1.98
C PHE A 241 -13.64 4.63 -3.25
N ASN A 242 -14.37 3.52 -3.11
CA ASN A 242 -14.79 2.67 -4.22
C ASN A 242 -15.72 3.42 -5.20
N ALA A 243 -16.57 4.31 -4.70
CA ALA A 243 -17.40 5.17 -5.54
C ALA A 243 -16.59 6.23 -6.31
N THR A 244 -15.46 6.66 -5.73
CA THR A 244 -14.58 7.69 -6.31
C THR A 244 -13.62 7.10 -7.34
N TYR A 245 -13.06 5.92 -7.07
CA TYR A 245 -12.08 5.22 -7.89
C TYR A 245 -12.63 3.85 -8.34
N PRO A 246 -13.57 3.85 -9.31
CA PRO A 246 -14.04 2.61 -9.91
C PRO A 246 -12.90 1.96 -10.71
N ASP A 247 -13.00 0.64 -10.88
CA ASP A 247 -12.10 -0.13 -11.73
C ASP A 247 -12.16 0.37 -13.17
N ALA A 248 -10.99 0.51 -13.79
CA ALA A 248 -10.89 1.02 -15.14
C ALA A 248 -11.17 -0.09 -16.17
N PRO A 249 -12.07 0.14 -17.14
CA PRO A 249 -12.33 -0.82 -18.20
C PRO A 249 -11.05 -1.17 -18.97
N GLY A 250 -10.79 -2.47 -19.14
CA GLY A 250 -9.63 -2.97 -19.87
C GLY A 250 -8.35 -3.12 -19.03
N VAL A 251 -8.38 -2.77 -17.75
CA VAL A 251 -7.34 -3.17 -16.78
C VAL A 251 -7.85 -4.41 -16.03
N PRO A 252 -7.13 -5.54 -16.03
CA PRO A 252 -7.45 -6.69 -15.21
C PRO A 252 -7.10 -6.42 -13.74
N TYR A 253 -8.03 -6.74 -12.86
CA TYR A 253 -7.87 -6.68 -11.41
C TYR A 253 -7.94 -8.09 -10.84
N ARG A 254 -6.97 -8.47 -10.01
CA ARG A 254 -6.99 -9.73 -9.27
C ARG A 254 -6.66 -9.52 -7.80
N SER A 255 -7.15 -10.42 -6.95
CA SER A 255 -6.95 -10.32 -5.50
C SER A 255 -6.67 -11.66 -4.85
N PHE A 256 -5.91 -11.58 -3.77
CA PHE A 256 -5.57 -12.67 -2.86
C PHE A 256 -5.82 -12.20 -1.42
N ALA A 257 -6.06 -13.13 -0.50
CA ALA A 257 -6.23 -12.82 0.92
C ALA A 257 -5.45 -13.80 1.81
N GLY A 258 -5.02 -13.37 3.00
CA GLY A 258 -4.54 -14.27 4.04
C GLY A 258 -5.65 -14.91 4.88
N ARG A 259 -5.27 -15.93 5.65
CA ARG A 259 -6.11 -16.55 6.67
C ARG A 259 -5.26 -17.21 7.76
N SER A 260 -5.50 -16.79 8.99
CA SER A 260 -4.81 -17.26 10.20
C SER A 260 -5.76 -17.86 11.24
N SER A 261 -6.98 -18.17 10.83
CA SER A 261 -8.10 -18.54 11.69
C SER A 261 -8.02 -19.97 12.27
N LEU A 262 -6.88 -20.67 12.10
CA LEU A 262 -6.69 -22.08 12.47
C LEU A 262 -7.76 -23.05 11.92
N ALA A 263 -8.61 -22.57 11.00
CA ALA A 263 -9.56 -23.31 10.20
C ALA A 263 -8.92 -23.58 8.82
N GLY A 264 -9.32 -24.70 8.20
CA GLY A 264 -8.94 -24.98 6.82
C GLY A 264 -9.67 -24.06 5.84
N HIS A 265 -9.79 -24.50 4.59
CA HIS A 265 -10.50 -23.78 3.55
C HIS A 265 -11.92 -23.40 3.98
N ASP A 266 -12.21 -22.10 3.99
CA ASP A 266 -13.51 -21.54 4.35
C ASP A 266 -14.24 -21.02 3.10
N SER A 267 -15.57 -20.92 3.19
CA SER A 267 -16.45 -20.36 2.16
C SER A 267 -15.99 -19.01 1.58
N ALA A 268 -15.40 -18.12 2.38
CA ALA A 268 -14.89 -16.84 1.89
C ALA A 268 -13.65 -17.00 0.97
N CYS A 269 -12.96 -18.12 1.09
CA CYS A 269 -11.77 -18.49 0.32
C CYS A 269 -12.07 -19.43 -0.87
N VAL A 270 -13.32 -19.88 -1.03
CA VAL A 270 -13.72 -20.77 -2.13
C VAL A 270 -13.80 -19.99 -3.44
N VAL A 271 -13.06 -20.48 -4.44
CA VAL A 271 -13.08 -20.03 -5.83
C VAL A 271 -13.05 -21.29 -6.70
N ASP A 272 -13.98 -21.40 -7.65
CA ASP A 272 -14.16 -22.61 -8.46
C ASP A 272 -12.92 -22.90 -9.34
N ASP A 273 -12.30 -21.85 -9.88
CA ASP A 273 -11.15 -21.93 -10.79
C ASP A 273 -9.87 -21.32 -10.15
N ALA A 274 -9.68 -21.51 -8.85
CA ALA A 274 -8.46 -21.07 -8.15
C ALA A 274 -7.19 -21.73 -8.76
N PRO A 275 -6.06 -21.00 -8.83
CA PRO A 275 -4.80 -21.58 -9.22
C PRO A 275 -4.42 -22.80 -8.36
N THR A 276 -3.81 -23.81 -8.97
CA THR A 276 -3.41 -25.03 -8.24
C THR A 276 -2.39 -24.74 -7.13
N TRP A 277 -1.55 -23.71 -7.32
CA TRP A 277 -0.57 -23.28 -6.33
C TRP A 277 -1.20 -22.57 -5.12
N ILE A 278 -2.45 -22.08 -5.23
CA ILE A 278 -3.26 -21.62 -4.09
C ILE A 278 -3.97 -22.81 -3.43
N THR A 279 -4.70 -23.60 -4.21
CA THR A 279 -5.51 -24.72 -3.66
C THR A 279 -4.69 -25.81 -2.98
N ALA A 280 -3.40 -25.94 -3.33
CA ALA A 280 -2.46 -26.82 -2.63
C ALA A 280 -2.34 -26.53 -1.13
N TRP A 281 -2.72 -25.33 -0.69
CA TRP A 281 -2.63 -24.88 0.70
C TRP A 281 -3.98 -24.80 1.40
N ASN A 282 -5.07 -25.27 0.79
CA ASN A 282 -6.43 -25.17 1.33
C ASN A 282 -6.59 -25.77 2.73
N ASP A 283 -5.90 -26.88 3.03
CA ASP A 283 -5.99 -27.55 4.34
C ASP A 283 -4.90 -27.10 5.32
N THR A 284 -3.94 -26.29 4.87
CA THR A 284 -2.86 -25.78 5.71
C THR A 284 -3.42 -24.75 6.67
N ARG A 285 -2.99 -24.84 7.92
CA ARG A 285 -3.39 -23.92 8.99
C ARG A 285 -2.24 -23.01 9.30
N ASP A 286 -2.62 -21.84 9.78
CA ASP A 286 -1.71 -20.77 10.07
C ASP A 286 -2.03 -20.19 11.45
N PRO A 287 -1.08 -20.16 12.39
CA PRO A 287 -1.22 -19.42 13.64
C PRO A 287 -1.00 -17.94 13.38
N VAL A 288 -1.93 -17.11 13.84
CA VAL A 288 -1.71 -15.66 13.81
C VAL A 288 -0.55 -15.24 14.72
N ASP A 289 0.26 -14.31 14.24
CA ASP A 289 1.29 -13.65 15.03
C ASP A 289 0.72 -13.01 16.29
N SER A 290 1.52 -13.06 17.36
CA SER A 290 1.07 -12.58 18.67
C SER A 290 0.67 -11.10 18.69
N GLY A 291 1.27 -10.28 17.83
CA GLY A 291 0.92 -8.86 17.66
C GLY A 291 -0.45 -8.64 17.02
N LEU A 292 -0.92 -9.61 16.24
CA LEU A 292 -2.20 -9.57 15.52
C LEU A 292 -3.30 -10.39 16.21
N ALA A 293 -2.98 -11.11 17.28
CA ALA A 293 -3.92 -12.03 17.92
C ALA A 293 -5.22 -11.35 18.42
N LEU A 294 -5.13 -10.12 18.94
CA LEU A 294 -6.30 -9.39 19.42
C LEU A 294 -7.20 -8.96 18.25
N THR A 295 -6.62 -8.33 17.23
CA THR A 295 -7.35 -7.87 16.04
C THR A 295 -7.96 -9.07 15.30
N ALA A 296 -7.22 -10.17 15.16
CA ALA A 296 -7.72 -11.41 14.58
C ALA A 296 -8.91 -11.98 15.35
N SER A 297 -8.88 -11.96 16.68
CA SER A 297 -9.98 -12.46 17.51
C SER A 297 -11.26 -11.64 17.32
N VAL A 298 -11.14 -10.32 17.19
CA VAL A 298 -12.26 -9.41 16.93
C VAL A 298 -12.82 -9.63 15.53
N LEU A 299 -11.95 -9.74 14.53
CA LEU A 299 -12.35 -9.99 13.14
C LEU A 299 -13.03 -11.35 12.95
N SER A 300 -12.57 -12.37 13.68
CA SER A 300 -13.17 -13.70 13.69
C SER A 300 -14.62 -13.66 14.17
N GLY A 301 -14.95 -12.74 15.09
CA GLY A 301 -16.30 -12.56 15.64
C GLY A 301 -16.76 -13.75 16.48
N SER A 302 -17.39 -14.74 15.85
CA SER A 302 -17.95 -15.90 16.53
C SER A 302 -16.90 -16.99 16.78
N LEU A 303 -16.82 -17.51 18.01
CA LEU A 303 -15.98 -18.67 18.33
C LEU A 303 -16.47 -19.97 17.68
N LEU A 304 -17.76 -20.04 17.31
CA LEU A 304 -18.35 -21.25 16.73
C LEU A 304 -18.25 -21.27 15.20
N ASP A 305 -18.09 -20.11 14.60
CA ASP A 305 -18.04 -19.90 13.14
C ASP A 305 -17.16 -18.68 12.84
N PRO A 306 -15.83 -18.81 13.04
CA PRO A 306 -14.92 -17.67 12.95
C PRO A 306 -14.76 -17.24 11.50
N ALA A 307 -14.97 -15.95 11.23
CA ALA A 307 -14.72 -15.40 9.91
C ALA A 307 -13.21 -15.50 9.57
N PRO A 308 -12.82 -16.07 8.41
CA PRO A 308 -11.42 -16.13 8.00
C PRO A 308 -10.86 -14.72 7.81
N ASN A 309 -9.68 -14.49 8.39
CA ASN A 309 -8.98 -13.21 8.36
C ASN A 309 -7.48 -13.44 8.60
N ASP A 310 -6.66 -12.48 8.18
CA ASP A 310 -5.20 -12.45 8.31
C ASP A 310 -4.74 -11.69 9.57
N GLY A 311 -5.67 -11.35 10.46
CA GLY A 311 -5.43 -10.52 11.64
C GLY A 311 -5.70 -9.03 11.47
N LEU A 312 -5.83 -8.48 10.25
CA LEU A 312 -6.21 -7.08 10.01
C LEU A 312 -7.35 -6.91 9.00
N VAL A 313 -7.49 -7.85 8.07
CA VAL A 313 -8.50 -7.84 7.01
C VAL A 313 -9.17 -9.21 6.95
N ARG A 314 -10.50 -9.23 6.87
CA ARG A 314 -11.23 -10.49 6.65
C ARG A 314 -11.07 -10.88 5.19
N ALA A 315 -10.96 -12.18 4.91
CA ALA A 315 -10.83 -12.68 3.55
C ALA A 315 -11.97 -12.20 2.64
N ILE A 316 -13.19 -12.08 3.17
CA ILE A 316 -14.34 -11.54 2.44
C ILE A 316 -14.19 -10.06 2.05
N ASP A 317 -13.56 -9.25 2.92
CA ASP A 317 -13.36 -7.82 2.66
C ASP A 317 -12.24 -7.58 1.65
N ALA A 318 -11.33 -8.56 1.51
CA ALA A 318 -10.22 -8.53 0.57
C ALA A 318 -10.56 -9.01 -0.86
N ARG A 319 -11.74 -9.60 -1.08
CA ARG A 319 -12.14 -10.05 -2.43
C ARG A 319 -12.39 -8.86 -3.34
N TRP A 320 -11.71 -8.81 -4.48
CA TRP A 320 -11.87 -7.79 -5.52
C TRP A 320 -11.47 -8.28 -6.91
N GLY A 321 -12.14 -7.80 -7.96
CA GLY A 321 -11.88 -8.27 -9.32
C GLY A 321 -11.98 -9.79 -9.44
N ASP A 322 -11.03 -10.41 -10.13
CA ASP A 322 -10.85 -11.85 -10.14
C ASP A 322 -10.13 -12.31 -8.86
N PHE A 323 -10.91 -12.63 -7.82
CA PHE A 323 -10.37 -13.16 -6.58
C PHE A 323 -9.88 -14.60 -6.76
N ARG A 324 -8.61 -14.84 -6.44
CA ARG A 324 -7.89 -16.08 -6.76
C ARG A 324 -7.86 -17.08 -5.61
N GLY A 325 -8.25 -16.67 -4.39
CA GLY A 325 -8.33 -17.52 -3.20
C GLY A 325 -7.51 -16.98 -2.03
N CYS A 326 -7.36 -17.81 -1.00
CA CYS A 326 -6.62 -17.43 0.22
C CYS A 326 -5.32 -18.22 0.39
N VAL A 327 -4.32 -17.59 0.99
CA VAL A 327 -3.08 -18.21 1.46
C VAL A 327 -3.11 -18.42 2.98
N PRO A 328 -2.47 -19.48 3.52
CA PRO A 328 -2.39 -19.72 4.96
C PRO A 328 -1.30 -18.84 5.56
N ALA A 329 -1.58 -17.55 5.69
CA ALA A 329 -0.66 -16.54 6.20
C ALA A 329 -1.46 -15.48 6.94
N ASP A 330 -0.84 -14.88 7.95
CA ASP A 330 -1.30 -13.63 8.53
C ASP A 330 -0.80 -12.43 7.73
N HIS A 331 -1.25 -11.23 8.12
CA HIS A 331 -1.01 -10.01 7.37
C HIS A 331 0.47 -9.62 7.28
N LEU A 332 1.32 -10.10 8.20
CA LEU A 332 2.76 -9.86 8.18
C LEU A 332 3.47 -10.95 7.39
N ASP A 333 3.08 -12.21 7.58
CA ASP A 333 3.61 -13.35 6.84
C ASP A 333 3.48 -13.16 5.32
N GLU A 334 2.38 -12.53 4.86
CA GLU A 334 2.13 -12.24 3.44
C GLU A 334 3.24 -11.43 2.75
N ILE A 335 4.03 -10.69 3.50
CA ILE A 335 5.18 -9.90 3.03
C ILE A 335 6.51 -10.37 3.63
N GLY A 336 6.51 -11.53 4.29
CA GLY A 336 7.68 -12.10 4.94
C GLY A 336 8.10 -11.35 6.19
N GLN A 337 7.17 -10.68 6.85
CA GLN A 337 7.43 -10.06 8.14
C GLN A 337 6.97 -10.99 9.27
N LEU A 338 7.72 -11.09 10.36
CA LEU A 338 8.93 -10.31 10.69
C LEU A 338 10.23 -10.95 10.17
N PHE A 339 10.98 -10.24 9.31
CA PHE A 339 12.34 -10.60 8.86
C PHE A 339 12.52 -12.00 8.27
N GLY A 340 11.53 -12.47 7.52
CA GLY A 340 11.53 -13.77 6.85
C GLY A 340 11.23 -14.95 7.77
N ASP A 341 10.82 -14.68 9.01
CA ASP A 341 10.13 -15.68 9.80
C ASP A 341 8.90 -16.13 9.00
N GLY A 342 8.78 -17.44 8.82
CA GLY A 342 7.62 -18.01 8.16
C GLY A 342 6.48 -18.21 9.16
N PRO A 343 5.31 -18.65 8.67
CA PRO A 343 4.08 -18.63 9.48
C PRO A 343 4.06 -19.61 10.67
N GLY A 344 5.11 -20.40 10.87
CA GLY A 344 5.30 -21.20 12.08
C GLY A 344 4.43 -22.46 12.19
N LEU A 345 4.59 -23.19 13.31
CA LEU A 345 3.86 -24.43 13.65
C LEU A 345 3.75 -25.52 12.55
N GLY A 346 4.73 -25.60 11.67
CA GLY A 346 4.75 -26.59 10.57
C GLY A 346 4.00 -26.15 9.31
N ASN A 347 3.54 -24.89 9.27
CA ASN A 347 3.13 -24.24 8.03
C ASN A 347 4.38 -24.03 7.15
N GLY A 348 4.42 -24.74 6.02
CA GLY A 348 5.53 -24.67 5.05
C GLY A 348 5.28 -23.70 3.90
N TRP A 349 4.23 -22.89 3.99
CA TRP A 349 3.92 -21.87 2.98
C TRP A 349 5.01 -20.78 2.97
N SER A 350 5.21 -20.14 1.82
CA SER A 350 6.24 -19.13 1.63
C SER A 350 5.70 -17.94 0.86
N HIS A 351 5.88 -16.74 1.42
CA HIS A 351 5.59 -15.48 0.74
C HIS A 351 6.43 -15.29 -0.51
N LEU A 352 7.69 -15.72 -0.51
CA LEU A 352 8.54 -15.68 -1.70
C LEU A 352 7.93 -16.47 -2.87
N GLU A 353 7.37 -17.66 -2.60
CA GLU A 353 6.67 -18.45 -3.60
C GLU A 353 5.33 -17.80 -4.02
N LEU A 354 4.65 -17.08 -3.13
CA LEU A 354 3.45 -16.31 -3.48
C LEU A 354 3.78 -15.27 -4.55
N TYR A 355 4.76 -14.39 -4.32
CA TYR A 355 5.11 -13.35 -5.29
C TYR A 355 5.66 -13.94 -6.59
N ALA A 356 6.51 -14.96 -6.51
CA ALA A 356 7.01 -15.66 -7.70
C ALA A 356 5.86 -16.26 -8.53
N SER A 357 4.87 -16.87 -7.88
CA SER A 357 3.71 -17.46 -8.56
C SER A 357 2.78 -16.40 -9.16
N ILE A 358 2.55 -15.28 -8.46
CA ILE A 358 1.79 -14.13 -8.98
C ILE A 358 2.44 -13.60 -10.25
N VAL A 359 3.76 -13.35 -10.22
CA VAL A 359 4.47 -12.82 -11.38
C VAL A 359 4.49 -13.84 -12.51
N ALA A 360 4.74 -15.12 -12.24
CA ALA A 360 4.66 -16.17 -13.25
C ALA A 360 3.28 -16.23 -13.94
N GLU A 361 2.19 -16.04 -13.19
CA GLU A 361 0.83 -15.96 -13.74
C GLU A 361 0.65 -14.71 -14.61
N LEU A 362 1.14 -13.54 -14.18
CA LEU A 362 1.14 -12.32 -14.99
C LEU A 362 1.89 -12.52 -16.32
N ARG A 363 3.07 -13.14 -16.28
CA ARG A 363 3.86 -13.46 -17.48
C ARG A 363 3.14 -14.44 -18.40
N ALA A 364 2.48 -15.45 -17.84
CA ALA A 364 1.69 -16.43 -18.62
C ALA A 364 0.50 -15.78 -19.33
N ASP A 365 -0.10 -14.76 -18.71
CA ASP A 365 -1.21 -13.99 -19.27
C ASP A 365 -0.77 -12.92 -20.29
N GLY A 366 0.55 -12.71 -20.45
CA GLY A 366 1.13 -11.78 -21.42
C GLY A 366 1.34 -10.36 -20.88
N PHE A 367 1.46 -10.20 -19.56
CA PHE A 367 1.78 -8.94 -18.90
C PHE A 367 3.26 -8.82 -18.52
#